data_AF-A0A820Z5M5-F1
#
_entry.id   AF-A0A820Z5M5-F1
#
_cell.length_a   1.000
_cell.length_b   1.000
_cell.length_c   1.000
_cell.angle_alpha   90.00
_cell.angle_beta   90.00
_cell.angle_gamma   90.00
#
_symmetry.space_group_name_H-M   'P 1'
#
loop_
_entity.id
_entity.type
_entity.pdbx_description
1 polymer ?
#
loop_
_entity_poly.entity_id
_entity_poly.type
_entity_poly.pdbx_seq_one_letter_code
_entity_poly.pdbx_strand_id
1 'polypeptide(L)'
;VELGKEQQQLWVSTTESNIRCWSLKESLATLARTTYYDGEVICKQPDMIIQGGPAIKHYHILSDKRHIITKDSNSNVALYDVLQAKMIENLGKCDYEEEIRKRTKTIFVPNWFCVDLKVGVSRYYFT
;
A
#
# COMPACT_ATOMS: atom_id res chain seq x y z
N VAL A 1 27.78 22.33 14.16
CA VAL A 1 26.49 21.61 14.17
C VAL A 1 26.79 20.22 14.69
N GLU A 2 26.53 19.98 15.98
CA GLU A 2 26.77 18.68 16.60
C GLU A 2 25.92 17.63 15.89
N LEU A 3 26.57 16.68 15.22
CA LEU A 3 25.94 15.47 14.72
C LEU A 3 25.45 14.69 15.94
N GLY A 4 24.15 14.84 16.24
CA GLY A 4 23.51 14.11 17.33
C GLY A 4 23.76 12.61 17.19
N LYS A 5 24.27 12.01 18.27
CA LYS A 5 24.39 10.57 18.58
C LYS A 5 24.23 9.63 17.36
N GLU A 6 25.35 9.03 16.95
CA GLU A 6 25.46 7.90 15.99
C GLU A 6 24.10 7.33 15.56
N GLN A 7 23.59 7.77 14.41
CA GLN A 7 22.39 7.18 13.82
C GLN A 7 22.72 5.74 13.38
N GLN A 8 22.47 4.80 14.28
CA GLN A 8 22.67 3.36 14.07
C GLN A 8 21.43 2.70 13.45
N GLN A 9 20.48 3.49 12.94
CA GLN A 9 19.21 3.03 12.38
C GLN A 9 18.89 3.77 11.09
N LEU A 10 18.36 3.03 10.11
CA LEU A 10 17.92 3.52 8.81
C LEU A 10 16.43 3.25 8.64
N TRP A 11 15.63 4.31 8.51
CA TRP A 11 14.21 4.22 8.19
C TRP A 11 14.01 4.28 6.67
N VAL A 12 13.30 3.30 6.13
CA VAL A 12 13.10 3.13 4.68
C VAL A 12 11.60 3.09 4.39
N SER A 13 11.17 4.01 3.52
CA SER A 13 9.84 4.02 2.90
C SER A 13 9.93 3.51 1.47
N THR A 14 9.02 2.61 1.09
CA THR A 14 8.92 2.08 -0.28
C THR A 14 7.56 2.45 -0.90
N THR A 15 7.19 1.80 -2.01
CA THR A 15 5.83 1.89 -2.57
C THR A 15 4.79 1.10 -1.77
N GLU A 16 5.23 0.26 -0.83
CA GLU A 16 4.38 -0.36 0.17
C GLU A 16 3.99 0.67 1.24
N SER A 17 2.86 0.45 1.90
CA SER A 17 2.40 1.30 2.99
C SER A 17 3.20 1.11 4.29
N ASN A 18 4.03 0.07 4.38
CA ASN A 18 4.85 -0.23 5.55
C ASN A 18 6.12 0.63 5.57
N ILE A 19 6.52 1.08 6.75
CA ILE A 19 7.83 1.72 6.98
C ILE A 19 8.71 0.75 7.75
N ARG A 20 9.92 0.51 7.25
CA ARG A 20 10.86 -0.45 7.84
C ARG A 20 12.04 0.28 8.45
N CYS A 21 12.44 -0.10 9.66
CA CYS A 21 13.65 0.37 10.33
C CYS A 21 14.70 -0.72 10.34
N TRP A 22 15.91 -0.41 9.89
CA TRP A 22 17.03 -1.34 9.78
C TRP A 22 18.17 -0.89 10.68
N SER A 23 18.74 -1.79 11.49
CA SER A 23 19.96 -1.48 12.24
C SER A 23 21.18 -1.47 11.31
N LEU A 24 22.04 -0.49 11.52
CA LEU A 24 23.33 -0.33 10.82
C LEU A 24 24.50 -0.93 11.62
N LYS A 25 24.27 -1.45 12.82
CA LYS A 25 25.33 -1.98 13.71
C LYS A 25 26.10 -3.13 13.04
N GLU A 26 25.40 -4.06 12.42
CA GLU A 26 25.99 -5.21 11.73
C GLU A 26 26.66 -4.82 10.40
N SER A 27 26.09 -3.81 9.72
CA SER A 27 26.63 -3.25 8.47
C SER A 27 27.99 -2.58 8.68
N LEU A 28 28.09 -1.69 9.67
CA LEU A 28 29.34 -1.00 9.99
C LEU A 28 30.44 -1.98 10.43
N ALA A 29 30.09 -2.99 11.23
CA ALA A 29 31.03 -4.01 11.67
C ALA A 29 31.55 -4.90 10.51
N THR A 30 30.71 -5.20 9.53
CA THR A 30 31.08 -6.03 8.38
C THR A 30 31.88 -5.25 7.34
N LEU A 31 31.48 -4.01 7.02
CA LEU A 31 32.24 -3.11 6.14
C LEU A 31 33.65 -2.82 6.68
N ALA A 32 33.82 -2.74 8.01
CA ALA A 32 35.13 -2.58 8.63
C ALA A 32 36.06 -3.81 8.44
N ARG A 33 35.50 -5.00 8.14
CA ARG A 33 36.25 -6.25 8.01
C ARG A 33 36.53 -6.66 6.56
N THR A 34 35.89 -6.04 5.58
CA THR A 34 35.97 -6.45 4.17
C THR A 34 36.41 -5.29 3.29
N THR A 35 37.49 -5.46 2.53
CA THR A 35 38.01 -4.46 1.58
C THR A 35 37.40 -4.56 0.18
N TYR A 36 36.56 -5.57 -0.07
CA TYR A 36 35.90 -5.83 -1.36
C TYR A 36 34.40 -5.95 -1.18
N TYR A 37 33.63 -5.35 -2.07
CA TYR A 37 32.17 -5.47 -2.12
C TYR A 37 31.80 -6.80 -2.77
N ASP A 38 31.38 -7.78 -1.98
CA ASP A 38 30.94 -9.10 -2.47
C ASP A 38 29.42 -9.14 -2.77
N GLY A 39 28.72 -8.02 -2.63
CA GLY A 39 27.26 -7.93 -2.87
C GLY A 39 26.40 -8.70 -1.86
N GLU A 40 26.98 -9.23 -0.77
CA GLU A 40 26.23 -9.92 0.27
C GLU A 40 25.25 -8.97 1.00
N VAL A 41 24.03 -9.46 1.22
CA VAL A 41 22.99 -8.75 1.97
C VAL A 41 23.32 -8.76 3.45
N ILE A 42 23.68 -7.59 3.98
CA ILE A 42 24.16 -7.46 5.36
C ILE A 42 23.00 -7.52 6.38
N CYS A 43 21.84 -6.99 6.04
CA CYS A 43 20.65 -7.02 6.92
C CYS A 43 19.49 -7.72 6.19
N LYS A 44 19.09 -8.90 6.66
CA LYS A 44 18.05 -9.73 6.00
C LYS A 44 16.62 -9.39 6.45
N GLN A 45 16.46 -8.81 7.63
CA GLN A 45 15.16 -8.41 8.19
C GLN A 45 15.26 -7.07 8.91
N PRO A 46 14.18 -6.26 8.91
CA PRO A 46 14.14 -5.02 9.67
C PRO A 46 13.96 -5.28 11.17
N ASP A 47 14.49 -4.40 12.01
CA ASP A 47 14.34 -4.45 13.47
C ASP A 47 12.93 -4.04 13.88
N MET A 48 12.34 -3.08 13.17
CA MET A 48 11.01 -2.56 13.44
C MET A 48 10.25 -2.33 12.14
N ILE A 49 8.93 -2.55 12.19
CA ILE A 49 8.03 -2.29 11.08
C ILE A 49 6.83 -1.52 11.60
N ILE A 50 6.60 -0.32 11.05
CA ILE A 50 5.32 0.39 11.21
C ILE A 50 4.39 -0.16 10.13
N GLN A 51 3.30 -0.79 10.58
CA GLN A 51 2.32 -1.45 9.70
C GLN A 51 1.50 -0.39 8.95
N GLY A 52 1.45 -0.53 7.64
CA GLY A 52 0.60 0.25 6.76
C GLY A 52 -0.75 -0.42 6.53
N GLY A 53 -1.77 0.40 6.27
CA GLY A 53 -3.09 -0.10 5.88
C GLY A 53 -3.11 -0.67 4.46
N PRO A 54 -4.09 -1.54 4.13
CA PRO A 54 -4.29 -2.01 2.78
C PRO A 54 -4.73 -0.87 1.87
N ALA A 55 -4.11 -0.76 0.69
CA ALA A 55 -4.47 0.23 -0.30
C ALA A 55 -5.42 -0.38 -1.33
N ILE A 56 -6.44 0.36 -1.76
CA ILE A 56 -7.27 -0.03 -2.90
C ILE A 56 -6.41 0.00 -4.17
N LYS A 57 -6.34 -1.13 -4.87
CA LYS A 57 -5.52 -1.27 -6.09
C LYS A 57 -6.36 -1.34 -7.36
N HIS A 58 -7.60 -1.82 -7.25
CA HIS A 58 -8.52 -1.92 -8.38
C HIS A 58 -9.90 -1.41 -7.98
N TYR A 59 -10.62 -0.88 -8.95
CA TYR A 59 -12.02 -0.52 -8.84
C TYR A 59 -12.77 -0.82 -10.13
N HIS A 60 -14.07 -1.05 -10.02
CA HIS A 60 -14.98 -1.18 -11.15
C HIS A 60 -16.28 -0.43 -10.85
N ILE A 61 -16.67 0.47 -11.75
CA ILE A 61 -17.94 1.20 -11.67
C ILE A 61 -19.04 0.35 -12.31
N LEU A 62 -20.05 -0.03 -11.53
CA LEU A 62 -21.17 -0.84 -12.03
C LEU A 62 -22.04 -0.06 -13.04
N SER A 63 -22.90 -0.80 -13.76
CA SER A 63 -23.71 -0.26 -14.87
C SER A 63 -24.71 0.83 -14.45
N ASP A 64 -25.10 0.88 -13.17
CA ASP A 64 -25.95 1.94 -12.63
C ASP A 64 -25.24 3.29 -12.41
N LYS A 65 -23.92 3.35 -12.61
CA LYS A 65 -23.08 4.53 -12.32
C LYS A 65 -23.35 5.07 -10.91
N ARG A 66 -23.52 4.19 -9.93
CA ARG A 66 -23.67 4.55 -8.52
C ARG A 66 -22.80 3.69 -7.63
N HIS A 67 -22.72 2.41 -7.93
CA HIS A 67 -22.01 1.45 -7.10
C HIS A 67 -20.61 1.17 -7.65
N ILE A 68 -19.64 1.02 -6.75
CA ILE A 68 -18.27 0.65 -7.08
C ILE A 68 -17.89 -0.61 -6.33
N ILE A 69 -17.32 -1.58 -7.04
CA ILE A 69 -16.63 -2.72 -6.44
C ILE A 69 -15.13 -2.41 -6.43
N THR A 70 -14.47 -2.60 -5.29
CA THR A 70 -13.03 -2.36 -5.15
C THR A 70 -12.32 -3.61 -4.71
N LYS A 71 -11.03 -3.74 -5.07
CA LYS A 71 -10.12 -4.77 -4.55
C LYS A 71 -8.89 -4.13 -3.94
N ASP A 72 -8.59 -4.48 -2.69
CA ASP A 72 -7.43 -3.97 -1.95
C ASP A 72 -6.16 -4.83 -2.17
N SER A 73 -5.03 -4.39 -1.60
CA SER A 73 -3.76 -5.12 -1.62
C SER A 73 -3.78 -6.45 -0.86
N ASN A 74 -4.74 -6.66 0.04
CA ASN A 74 -4.94 -7.90 0.78
C ASN A 74 -5.92 -8.85 0.07
N SER A 75 -6.33 -8.50 -1.16
CA SER A 75 -7.33 -9.22 -1.96
C SER A 75 -8.72 -9.26 -1.35
N ASN A 76 -9.05 -8.32 -0.47
CA ASN A 76 -10.41 -8.12 -0.02
C ASN A 76 -11.19 -7.30 -1.06
N VAL A 77 -12.41 -7.74 -1.29
CA VAL A 77 -13.38 -7.09 -2.16
C VAL A 77 -14.42 -6.39 -1.29
N ALA A 78 -14.83 -5.19 -1.68
CA ALA A 78 -15.85 -4.44 -0.98
C ALA A 78 -16.69 -3.62 -1.97
N LEU A 79 -17.95 -3.38 -1.59
CA LEU A 79 -18.93 -2.62 -2.36
C LEU A 79 -19.16 -1.25 -1.70
N TYR A 80 -19.15 -0.21 -2.52
CA TYR A 80 -19.35 1.18 -2.10
C TYR A 80 -20.51 1.83 -2.86
N ASP A 81 -21.21 2.74 -2.18
CA ASP A 81 -22.18 3.67 -2.79
C ASP A 81 -21.52 5.03 -2.97
N VAL A 82 -21.39 5.48 -4.22
CA VAL A 82 -20.80 6.79 -4.56
C VAL A 82 -21.69 7.94 -4.11
N LEU A 83 -23.02 7.80 -4.24
CA LEU A 83 -23.94 8.88 -3.88
C LEU A 83 -23.99 9.10 -2.37
N GLN A 84 -23.81 8.05 -1.59
CA GLN A 84 -23.80 8.12 -0.12
C GLN A 84 -22.40 8.20 0.49
N ALA A 85 -21.35 8.16 -0.35
CA ALA A 85 -19.95 8.17 0.07
C ALA A 85 -19.62 7.16 1.18
N LYS A 86 -20.14 5.93 1.08
CA LYS A 86 -20.00 4.91 2.14
C LYS A 86 -19.78 3.51 1.60
N MET A 87 -19.12 2.67 2.41
CA MET A 87 -19.07 1.23 2.20
C MET A 87 -20.44 0.63 2.53
N ILE A 88 -20.97 -0.20 1.62
CA ILE A 88 -22.22 -0.92 1.81
C ILE A 88 -21.96 -2.31 2.38
N GLU A 89 -21.01 -3.02 1.77
CA GLU A 89 -20.78 -4.44 2.06
C GLU A 89 -19.29 -4.75 1.96
N ASN A 90 -18.77 -5.44 2.97
CA ASN A 90 -17.42 -6.01 2.94
C ASN A 90 -17.52 -7.49 2.56
N LEU A 91 -17.12 -7.81 1.33
CA LEU A 91 -17.25 -9.15 0.75
C LEU A 91 -16.05 -10.05 1.13
N GLY A 92 -14.97 -9.47 1.65
CA GLY A 92 -13.77 -10.20 2.02
C GLY A 92 -13.07 -10.81 0.80
N LYS A 93 -12.43 -11.97 0.98
CA LYS A 93 -11.66 -12.64 -0.07
C LYS A 93 -12.58 -13.46 -0.98
N CYS A 94 -13.11 -12.82 -2.03
CA CYS A 94 -13.92 -13.48 -3.06
C CYS A 94 -13.37 -13.19 -4.46
N ASP A 95 -13.93 -13.84 -5.48
CA ASP A 95 -13.59 -13.57 -6.87
C ASP A 95 -14.12 -12.20 -7.30
N TYR A 96 -13.21 -11.30 -7.65
CA TYR A 96 -13.51 -9.91 -7.99
C TYR A 96 -14.31 -9.79 -9.30
N GLU A 97 -13.95 -10.56 -10.32
CA GLU A 97 -14.61 -10.50 -11.64
C GLU A 97 -15.98 -11.18 -11.59
N GLU A 98 -16.11 -12.25 -10.82
CA GLU A 98 -17.39 -12.93 -10.61
C GLU A 98 -18.41 -12.02 -9.92
N GLU A 99 -17.99 -11.27 -8.88
CA GLU A 99 -18.86 -10.32 -8.18
C GLU A 99 -19.29 -9.14 -9.06
N ILE A 100 -18.40 -8.63 -9.92
CA ILE A 100 -18.77 -7.64 -10.94
C ILE A 100 -19.83 -8.21 -11.87
N ARG A 101 -19.62 -9.41 -12.40
CA ARG A 101 -20.55 -10.06 -13.33
C ARG A 101 -21.91 -10.31 -12.69
N LYS A 102 -21.95 -10.78 -11.45
CA LYS A 102 -23.19 -11.03 -10.69
C LYS A 102 -24.01 -9.76 -10.47
N ARG A 103 -23.35 -8.63 -10.21
CA ARG A 103 -24.00 -7.37 -9.81
C ARG A 103 -24.22 -6.41 -10.99
N THR A 104 -23.61 -6.69 -12.14
CA THR A 104 -23.85 -5.93 -13.39
C THR A 104 -25.26 -6.20 -13.90
N LYS A 105 -26.03 -5.11 -14.03
CA LYS A 105 -27.41 -5.15 -14.54
C LYS A 105 -27.45 -4.67 -15.98
N THR A 106 -28.43 -5.12 -16.75
CA THR A 106 -28.69 -4.71 -18.15
C THR A 106 -29.37 -3.33 -18.19
N ILE A 107 -28.70 -2.30 -17.67
CA ILE A 107 -29.16 -0.92 -17.65
C ILE A 107 -28.06 0.00 -18.16
N PHE A 108 -28.45 1.12 -18.75
CA PHE A 108 -27.52 2.13 -19.22
C PHE A 108 -27.75 3.45 -18.49
N VAL A 109 -26.71 3.91 -17.79
CA VAL A 109 -26.67 5.23 -17.17
C VAL A 109 -25.44 5.98 -17.70
N PRO A 110 -25.57 7.23 -18.17
CA PRO A 110 -24.44 8.04 -18.61
C PRO A 110 -23.41 8.23 -17.49
N ASN A 111 -22.13 8.27 -17.84
CA ASN A 111 -21.09 8.53 -16.83
C ASN A 111 -21.15 9.99 -16.35
N TRP A 112 -21.16 10.20 -15.04
CA TRP A 112 -21.27 11.52 -14.41
C TRP A 112 -20.15 11.78 -13.37
N PHE A 113 -19.24 10.84 -13.16
CA PHE A 113 -18.10 10.99 -12.24
C PHE A 113 -16.85 10.26 -12.74
N CYS A 114 -15.73 10.53 -12.08
CA CYS A 114 -14.46 9.84 -12.30
C CYS A 114 -13.92 9.33 -10.97
N VAL A 115 -13.17 8.23 -10.99
CA VAL A 115 -12.54 7.62 -9.81
C VAL A 115 -11.04 7.58 -10.04
N ASP A 116 -10.29 7.92 -9.01
CA ASP A 116 -8.85 7.96 -9.04
C ASP A 116 -8.28 7.23 -7.80
N LEU A 117 -7.30 6.36 -8.02
CA LEU A 117 -6.64 5.58 -6.96
C LEU A 117 -5.25 6.13 -6.62
N LYS A 118 -5.00 7.44 -6.85
CA LYS A 118 -3.68 8.01 -6.57
C LYS A 118 -3.33 7.81 -5.10
N VAL A 119 -2.37 6.93 -4.87
CA VAL A 119 -1.70 6.78 -3.60
C VAL A 119 -0.67 7.89 -3.56
N GLY A 120 -0.89 8.91 -2.72
CA GLY A 120 0.11 9.94 -2.52
C GLY A 120 1.44 9.30 -2.12
N VAL A 121 2.55 9.71 -2.75
CA VAL A 121 3.88 9.31 -2.30
C VAL A 121 4.04 9.84 -0.87
N SER A 122 4.38 8.95 0.07
CA SER A 122 4.54 9.35 1.47
C SER A 122 5.69 10.35 1.58
N ARG A 123 5.35 11.63 1.71
CA ARG A 123 6.32 12.73 1.86
C ARG A 123 6.57 12.93 3.36
N TYR A 124 7.59 12.27 3.89
CA TYR A 124 8.00 12.45 5.28
C TYR A 124 8.97 13.63 5.39
N TYR A 125 8.62 14.62 6.21
CA TYR A 125 9.53 15.67 6.65
C TYR A 125 10.13 15.25 7.99
N PHE A 126 11.44 15.04 8.04
CA PHE A 126 12.18 14.95 9.30
C PHE A 126 12.69 16.36 9.61
N THR A 127 12.13 17.01 10.64
CA THR A 127 12.61 18.27 11.22
C THR A 127 13.48 18.02 12.43
#